data_AF-G7YXX7-F1
#
_entry.id   AF-G7YXX7-F1
#
_cell.length_a   1.000
_cell.length_b   1.000
_cell.length_c   1.000
_cell.angle_alpha   90.00
_cell.angle_beta   90.00
_cell.angle_gamma   90.00
#
_symmetry.space_group_name_H-M   'P 1'
#
loop_
_entity.id
_entity.type
_entity.pdbx_description
1 polymer ?
#
loop_
_entity_poly.entity_id
_entity_poly.type
_entity_poly.pdbx_seq_one_letter_code
_entity_poly.pdbx_strand_id
1 'polypeptide(L)'
;MMSGNKIIKDGYYTIGFADEKASYADLVTEYDRKVEEFLKAEILAVHPDHKIIAEEGYSGSAVLTQEPTWIIDPIDGTSNFVSRFPFICVSIAFYVEKE
;
A
#
# COMPACT_ATOMS: atom_id res chain seq x y z
N MET A 1 -7.53 0.97 -18.75
CA MET A 1 -7.55 1.06 -17.28
C MET A 1 -6.16 0.71 -16.77
N MET A 2 -5.55 1.56 -15.95
CA MET A 2 -4.34 1.18 -15.21
C MET A 2 -4.76 0.14 -14.17
N SER A 3 -4.00 -0.96 -14.06
CA SER A 3 -4.16 -1.95 -13.00
C SER A 3 -3.02 -1.78 -11.99
N GLY A 4 -3.24 -2.12 -10.72
CA GLY A 4 -2.20 -2.04 -9.68
C GLY A 4 -0.89 -2.74 -10.06
N ASN A 5 -0.97 -3.88 -10.75
CA ASN A 5 0.19 -4.60 -11.27
C ASN A 5 1.04 -3.75 -12.25
N LYS A 6 0.41 -2.91 -13.07
CA LYS A 6 1.15 -2.02 -13.97
C LYS A 6 1.94 -0.97 -13.19
N ILE A 7 1.36 -0.39 -12.14
CA ILE A 7 2.01 0.62 -11.30
C ILE A 7 3.27 0.04 -10.64
N ILE A 8 3.15 -1.16 -10.06
CA ILE A 8 4.26 -1.86 -9.39
C ILE A 8 5.35 -2.24 -10.38
N LYS A 9 4.99 -2.82 -11.54
CA LYS A 9 5.97 -3.19 -12.57
C LYS A 9 6.72 -1.98 -13.10
N ASP A 10 6.00 -0.90 -13.41
CA ASP A 10 6.62 0.32 -13.91
C ASP A 10 7.66 0.80 -12.87
N GLY A 11 7.28 0.93 -11.60
CA GLY A 11 8.20 1.37 -10.56
C GLY A 11 9.37 0.44 -10.29
N TYR A 12 9.15 -0.88 -10.25
CA TYR A 12 10.22 -1.85 -10.01
C TYR A 12 11.36 -1.75 -11.05
N TYR A 13 11.03 -1.39 -12.30
CA TYR A 13 12.03 -1.23 -13.36
C TYR A 13 12.58 0.20 -13.49
N THR A 14 11.82 1.23 -13.08
CA THR A 14 12.21 2.64 -13.27
C THR A 14 12.75 3.33 -12.03
N ILE A 15 12.53 2.78 -10.82
CA ILE A 15 13.01 3.41 -9.59
C ILE A 15 14.54 3.47 -9.60
N GLY A 16 15.07 4.67 -9.33
CA GLY A 16 16.49 4.91 -9.14
C GLY A 16 16.93 4.44 -7.75
N PHE A 17 18.23 4.22 -7.56
CA PHE A 17 18.79 3.88 -6.25
C PHE A 17 18.39 4.97 -5.22
N ALA A 18 17.66 4.58 -4.18
CA ALA A 18 17.34 5.50 -3.08
C ALA A 18 18.61 5.79 -2.26
N ASP A 19 18.70 7.01 -1.72
CA ASP A 19 19.81 7.50 -0.92
C ASP A 19 20.13 6.54 0.26
N GLU A 20 21.39 6.12 0.39
CA GLU A 20 21.86 5.11 1.38
C GLU A 20 21.66 5.51 2.86
N LYS A 21 21.10 6.70 3.12
CA LYS A 21 20.98 7.30 4.46
C LYS A 21 19.63 7.10 5.14
N ALA A 22 18.61 6.62 4.42
CA ALA A 22 17.34 6.25 5.04
C ALA A 22 17.49 4.88 5.72
N SER A 23 16.94 4.74 6.93
CA SER A 23 16.73 3.42 7.52
C SER A 23 15.88 2.61 6.53
N TYR A 24 16.32 1.41 6.17
CA TYR A 24 15.59 0.54 5.24
C TYR A 24 14.14 0.26 5.72
N ALA A 25 13.91 0.30 7.03
CA ALA A 25 12.60 0.13 7.64
C ALA A 25 11.66 1.35 7.47
N ASP A 26 12.18 2.52 7.10
CA ASP A 26 11.42 3.78 6.94
C ASP A 26 11.37 4.23 5.46
N LEU A 27 11.72 3.33 4.53
CA LEU A 27 11.70 3.62 3.10
C LEU A 27 10.26 3.60 2.59
N VAL A 28 9.81 4.75 2.10
CA VAL A 28 8.54 4.92 1.39
C VAL A 28 8.83 5.51 0.02
N THR A 29 8.26 4.95 -1.04
CA THR A 29 8.43 5.47 -2.41
C THR A 29 7.16 6.14 -2.93
N GLU A 30 7.29 6.84 -4.07
CA GLU A 30 6.11 7.35 -4.79
C GLU A 30 5.19 6.22 -5.28
N TYR A 31 5.70 4.98 -5.42
CA TYR A 31 4.93 3.85 -5.90
C TYR A 31 4.05 3.26 -4.80
N ASP A 32 4.51 3.24 -3.54
CA ASP A 32 3.69 2.87 -2.38
C ASP A 32 2.43 3.76 -2.33
N ARG A 33 2.63 5.09 -2.44
CA ARG A 33 1.51 6.06 -2.48
C ARG A 33 0.58 5.87 -3.67
N LYS A 34 1.12 5.67 -4.88
CA LYS A 34 0.32 5.45 -6.10
C LYS A 34 -0.52 4.18 -6.02
N VAL A 35 0.03 3.10 -5.48
CA VAL A 35 -0.71 1.84 -5.30
C VAL A 35 -1.78 2.01 -4.24
N GLU A 36 -1.49 2.69 -3.13
CA GLU A 36 -2.47 2.97 -2.08
C GLU A 36 -3.65 3.81 -2.61
N GLU A 37 -3.38 4.92 -3.30
CA GLU A 37 -4.41 5.77 -3.89
C GLU A 37 -5.30 5.00 -4.88
N PHE A 38 -4.68 4.17 -5.72
CA PHE A 38 -5.40 3.30 -6.65
C PHE A 38 -6.32 2.32 -5.91
N LEU A 39 -5.82 1.61 -4.90
CA LEU A 39 -6.61 0.64 -4.14
C LEU A 39 -7.75 1.32 -3.38
N LYS A 40 -7.50 2.48 -2.75
CA LYS A 40 -8.53 3.28 -2.08
C LYS A 40 -9.64 3.69 -3.05
N ALA A 41 -9.28 4.19 -4.23
CA ALA A 41 -10.26 4.60 -5.23
C ALA A 41 -11.13 3.43 -5.70
N GLU A 42 -10.53 2.28 -6.02
CA GLU A 42 -11.27 1.10 -6.48
C GLU A 42 -12.20 0.54 -5.39
N ILE A 43 -11.73 0.47 -4.13
CA ILE A 43 -12.53 -0.01 -3.00
C ILE A 43 -13.71 0.93 -2.74
N LEU A 44 -13.47 2.24 -2.64
CA LEU A 44 -14.53 3.22 -2.34
C LEU A 44 -15.51 3.42 -3.50
N ALA A 45 -15.12 3.11 -4.74
CA ALA A 45 -16.04 3.10 -5.87
C ALA A 45 -17.10 1.99 -5.76
N VAL A 46 -16.76 0.86 -5.13
CA VAL A 46 -17.68 -0.29 -4.95
C VAL A 46 -18.32 -0.29 -3.57
N HIS A 47 -17.59 0.15 -2.54
CA HIS A 47 -17.99 0.17 -1.14
C HIS A 47 -17.76 1.56 -0.51
N PRO A 48 -18.59 2.57 -0.84
CA PRO A 48 -18.37 3.96 -0.41
C PRO A 48 -18.33 4.16 1.11
N ASP A 49 -19.02 3.30 1.86
CA ASP A 49 -19.18 3.41 3.31
C ASP A 49 -18.13 2.61 4.11
N HIS A 50 -17.30 1.78 3.45
CA HIS A 50 -16.28 0.99 4.14
C HIS A 50 -15.10 1.87 4.60
N LYS A 51 -14.48 1.50 5.73
CA LYS A 51 -13.27 2.17 6.22
C LYS A 51 -12.03 1.58 5.57
N ILE A 52 -10.95 2.37 5.51
CA ILE A 52 -9.66 1.94 5.02
C ILE A 52 -8.57 2.38 6.00
N ILE A 53 -7.74 1.43 6.42
CA ILE A 53 -6.49 1.64 7.13
C ILE A 53 -5.37 1.25 6.15
N ALA A 54 -4.52 2.19 5.76
CA ALA A 54 -3.44 1.93 4.83
C ALA A 54 -2.14 2.57 5.33
N GLU A 55 -1.00 1.91 5.11
CA GLU A 55 0.30 2.25 5.68
C GLU A 55 0.74 3.71 5.41
N GLU A 56 0.61 4.19 4.17
CA GLU A 56 1.24 5.44 3.73
C GLU A 56 0.36 6.68 3.90
N GLY A 57 -0.95 6.47 3.94
CA GLY A 57 -1.93 7.51 4.24
C GLY A 57 -2.11 7.76 5.74
N TYR A 58 -1.31 7.11 6.57
CA TYR A 58 -1.50 7.08 8.01
C TYR A 58 -0.65 8.12 8.73
N SER A 59 -1.30 8.97 9.52
CA SER A 59 -0.66 10.08 10.23
C SER A 59 -0.78 10.02 11.76
N GLY A 60 -1.11 8.86 12.36
CA GLY A 60 -1.48 8.82 13.78
C GLY A 60 -1.78 7.43 14.36
N SER A 61 -2.88 7.30 15.11
CA SER A 61 -3.43 6.03 15.61
C SER A 61 -4.66 5.63 14.80
N ALA A 62 -4.73 4.36 14.37
CA ALA A 62 -5.76 3.78 13.52
C ALA A 62 -6.56 2.95 14.47
N VAL A 63 -7.82 3.30 14.61
CA VAL A 63 -8.73 2.55 15.47
C VAL A 63 -9.46 1.60 14.56
N LEU A 64 -9.16 0.31 14.67
CA LEU A 64 -10.01 -0.72 14.10
C LEU A 64 -11.33 -0.69 14.89
N THR A 65 -12.41 -0.30 14.23
CA THR A 65 -13.77 -0.26 14.80
C THR A 65 -14.54 -1.51 14.40
N GLN A 66 -15.80 -1.62 14.83
CA GLN A 66 -16.72 -2.68 14.40
C GLN A 66 -17.16 -2.54 12.93
N GLU A 67 -16.84 -1.41 12.28
CA GLU A 67 -17.22 -1.16 10.89
C GLU A 67 -16.39 -1.99 9.90
N PRO A 68 -16.97 -2.41 8.76
CA PRO A 68 -16.21 -3.07 7.69
C PRO A 68 -14.99 -2.25 7.28
N THR A 69 -13.81 -2.83 7.45
CA THR A 69 -12.53 -2.12 7.31
C THR A 69 -11.57 -2.90 6.42
N TRP A 70 -11.02 -2.25 5.41
CA TRP A 70 -9.92 -2.76 4.60
C TRP A 70 -8.59 -2.32 5.21
N ILE A 71 -7.67 -3.26 5.38
CA ILE A 71 -6.32 -3.01 5.90
C ILE A 71 -5.33 -3.29 4.77
N ILE A 72 -4.54 -2.30 4.39
CA ILE A 72 -3.76 -2.32 3.15
C ILE A 72 -2.30 -1.97 3.44
N ASP A 73 -1.40 -2.81 2.96
CA ASP A 73 0.01 -2.46 2.72
C ASP A 73 0.20 -2.45 1.19
N PRO A 74 0.47 -1.26 0.60
CA PRO A 74 0.53 -1.10 -0.85
C PRO A 74 1.74 -1.81 -1.47
N ILE A 75 2.88 -1.90 -0.77
CA ILE A 75 4.07 -2.64 -1.22
C ILE A 75 4.81 -3.17 0.02
N ASP A 76 4.45 -4.39 0.44
CA ASP A 76 5.20 -5.07 1.49
C ASP A 76 6.58 -5.43 0.95
N GLY A 77 7.61 -5.01 1.69
CA GLY A 77 9.00 -5.11 1.28
C GLY A 77 9.47 -3.93 0.40
N THR A 78 9.11 -2.69 0.72
CA THR A 78 9.58 -1.47 0.01
C THR A 78 11.11 -1.41 -0.15
N SER A 79 11.86 -1.92 0.84
CA SER A 79 13.32 -2.12 0.72
C SER A 79 13.73 -3.05 -0.44
N ASN A 80 13.01 -4.16 -0.60
CA ASN A 80 13.22 -5.09 -1.71
C ASN A 80 12.80 -4.45 -3.03
N PHE A 81 11.72 -3.66 -3.03
CA PHE A 81 11.26 -2.92 -4.19
C PHE A 81 12.33 -1.96 -4.72
N VAL A 82 12.89 -1.13 -3.84
CA VAL A 82 13.99 -0.19 -4.17
C VAL A 82 15.25 -0.95 -4.62
N SER A 83 15.57 -2.05 -3.95
CA SER A 83 16.77 -2.87 -4.25
C SER A 83 16.60 -3.83 -5.43
N ARG A 84 15.42 -3.85 -6.06
CA ARG A 84 15.06 -4.78 -7.15
C ARG A 84 15.25 -6.24 -6.75
N PHE A 85 14.93 -6.57 -5.50
CA PHE A 85 14.85 -7.94 -5.02
C PHE A 85 13.43 -8.46 -5.23
N PRO A 86 13.22 -9.67 -5.79
CA PRO A 86 11.92 -10.07 -6.35
C PRO A 86 10.88 -10.53 -5.31
N PHE A 87 11.09 -10.25 -4.02
CA PHE A 87 10.14 -10.59 -2.96
C PHE A 87 9.46 -9.32 -2.46
N ILE A 88 8.39 -8.96 -3.17
CA ILE A 88 7.49 -7.87 -2.86
C ILE A 88 6.05 -8.38 -3.00
N CYS A 89 5.11 -7.82 -2.26
CA CYS A 89 3.70 -8.11 -2.49
C CYS A 89 2.80 -6.91 -2.20
N VAL A 90 1.55 -7.00 -2.63
CA VAL A 90 0.47 -6.13 -2.15
C VAL A 90 -0.30 -6.94 -1.13
N SER A 91 -0.46 -6.42 0.09
CA SER A 91 -1.21 -7.09 1.14
C SER A 91 -2.54 -6.37 1.37
N ILE A 92 -3.64 -7.12 1.32
CA ILE A 92 -4.99 -6.60 1.55
C ILE A 92 -5.71 -7.58 2.48
N ALA A 93 -6.16 -7.07 3.62
CA ALA A 93 -7.05 -7.76 4.54
C ALA A 93 -8.39 -7.04 4.65
N PHE A 94 -9.45 -7.80 4.93
CA PHE A 94 -10.77 -7.27 5.18
C PHE A 94 -11.25 -7.74 6.55
N TYR A 95 -11.59 -6.78 7.40
CA TYR A 95 -12.10 -6.98 8.76
C TYR A 95 -13.58 -6.64 8.83
N VAL A 96 -14.35 -7.56 9.42
CA VAL A 96 -15.73 -7.36 9.84
C VAL A 96 -15.89 -8.09 11.16
N GLU A 97 -16.49 -7.42 12.14
CA GLU A 97 -16.82 -8.09 13.40
C GLU A 97 -17.91 -9.14 13.17
N LYS A 98 -17.68 -10.34 13.68
CA LYS A 98 -18.65 -11.44 13.61
C LYS A 98 -19.37 -11.51 14.95
N GLU A 99 -20.70 -11.50 14.89
CA GLU A 99 -21.58 -11.82 16.03
C GLU A 99 -21.31 -13.23 16.59
#